data_AF-A0A383DS36-F1
#
_entry.id   AF-A0A383DS36-F1
#
_cell.length_a   1.000
_cell.length_b   1.000
_cell.length_c   1.000
_cell.angle_alpha   90.00
_cell.angle_beta   90.00
_cell.angle_gamma   90.00
#
_symmetry.space_group_name_H-M   'P 1'
#
loop_
_entity.id
_entity.type
_entity.pdbx_description
1 polymer ?
#
loop_
_entity_poly.entity_id
_entity_poly.type
_entity_poly.pdbx_seq_one_letter_code
_entity_poly.pdbx_strand_id
1 'polypeptide(L)'
;EKKLISPKAIYGYFRCGRKDNSILLFDEKSLNKISQFNFPRQKSGNNLCIADFYCDLKNNKPIDIFPMQAVTMGDIASDYSQKLFKEDRYSDYLIFHGLTVQLAEALAEYVHALIRIECGFRTEEPDKNREILAQKYRGARYSFGYPACPKVSDSNIQLSLLDAKRINLTMDESEQLHPEQSTTAIISLHSKAKYFSA
;
A
#
# COMPACT_ATOMS: atom_id res chain seq x y z
N GLU A 1 11.45 8.39 -29.48
CA GLU A 1 10.34 8.62 -28.52
C GLU A 1 10.93 9.02 -27.17
N LYS A 2 10.34 9.98 -26.44
CA LYS A 2 10.80 10.35 -25.09
C LYS A 2 10.14 9.39 -24.07
N LYS A 3 10.94 8.70 -23.26
CA LYS A 3 10.43 7.92 -22.11
C LYS A 3 10.18 8.88 -20.94
N LEU A 4 8.91 9.28 -20.74
CA LEU A 4 8.51 10.27 -19.74
C LEU A 4 8.02 9.68 -18.41
N ILE A 5 7.90 8.36 -18.33
CA ILE A 5 7.55 7.62 -17.12
C ILE A 5 8.47 6.40 -16.98
N SER A 6 8.73 5.99 -15.74
CA SER A 6 9.47 4.78 -15.42
C SER A 6 8.78 4.04 -14.26
N PRO A 7 7.65 3.37 -14.54
CA PRO A 7 6.86 2.70 -13.51
C PRO A 7 7.67 1.62 -12.81
N LYS A 8 7.66 1.61 -11.48
CA LYS A 8 8.30 0.60 -10.64
C LYS A 8 7.36 0.20 -9.51
N ALA A 9 7.47 -1.06 -9.09
CA ALA A 9 6.73 -1.60 -7.96
C ALA A 9 7.66 -2.46 -7.12
N ILE A 10 7.40 -2.48 -5.82
CA ILE A 10 8.02 -3.37 -4.86
C ILE A 10 6.94 -3.83 -3.89
N TYR A 11 6.88 -5.14 -3.66
CA TYR A 11 5.93 -5.72 -2.74
C TYR A 11 6.54 -6.96 -2.08
N GLY A 12 5.98 -7.35 -0.96
CA GLY A 12 6.51 -8.46 -0.16
C GLY A 12 5.51 -8.98 0.85
N TYR A 13 5.81 -10.17 1.37
CA TYR A 13 4.97 -10.93 2.29
C TYR A 13 5.70 -11.12 3.60
N PHE A 14 5.12 -10.63 4.70
CA PHE A 14 5.76 -10.70 6.02
C PHE A 14 4.96 -11.61 6.93
N ARG A 15 5.64 -12.53 7.63
CA ARG A 15 4.96 -13.34 8.66
C ARG A 15 4.44 -12.44 9.76
N CYS A 16 3.18 -12.63 10.14
CA CYS A 16 2.56 -11.77 11.13
C CYS A 16 1.69 -12.53 12.14
N GLY A 17 1.36 -11.83 13.22
CA GLY A 17 0.35 -12.23 14.17
C GLY A 17 -0.22 -11.04 14.91
N ARG A 18 -1.51 -11.10 15.19
CA ARG A 18 -2.23 -10.07 15.94
C ARG A 18 -1.88 -10.15 17.43
N LYS A 19 -1.78 -8.97 18.04
CA LYS A 19 -1.80 -8.77 19.49
C LYS A 19 -2.58 -7.49 19.79
N ASP A 20 -3.76 -7.64 20.37
CA ASP A 20 -4.71 -6.55 20.61
C ASP A 20 -5.03 -5.80 19.29
N ASN A 21 -4.80 -4.49 19.25
CA ASN A 21 -4.96 -3.66 18.05
C ASN A 21 -3.68 -3.57 17.20
N SER A 22 -2.71 -4.44 17.45
CA SER A 22 -1.39 -4.39 16.81
C SER A 22 -1.16 -5.61 15.94
N ILE A 23 -0.42 -5.42 14.85
CA ILE A 23 0.14 -6.51 14.05
C ILE A 23 1.64 -6.56 14.29
N LEU A 24 2.10 -7.70 14.78
CA LEU A 24 3.52 -7.99 14.99
C LEU A 24 4.06 -8.66 13.73
N LEU A 25 5.23 -8.21 13.25
CA LEU A 25 5.89 -8.75 12.08
C LEU A 25 7.14 -9.52 12.48
N PHE A 26 7.40 -10.61 11.78
CA PHE A 26 8.47 -11.54 12.10
C PHE A 26 9.33 -11.82 10.89
N ASP A 27 10.63 -11.99 11.14
CA ASP A 27 11.57 -12.51 10.15
C ASP A 27 11.18 -13.93 9.74
N GLU A 28 11.31 -14.25 8.47
CA GLU A 28 10.88 -15.53 7.90
C GLU A 28 11.65 -16.71 8.49
N LYS A 29 12.95 -16.55 8.71
CA LYS A 29 13.87 -17.64 9.09
C LYS A 29 13.99 -17.77 10.60
N SER A 30 14.33 -16.68 11.28
CA SER A 30 14.59 -16.67 12.71
C SER A 30 13.31 -16.64 13.56
N LEU A 31 12.18 -16.22 12.98
CA LEU A 31 10.93 -15.95 13.69
C LEU A 31 11.08 -14.92 14.82
N ASN A 32 12.13 -14.10 14.76
CA ASN A 32 12.27 -12.96 15.65
C ASN A 32 11.34 -11.84 15.18
N LYS A 33 10.76 -11.11 16.12
CA LYS A 33 9.99 -9.91 15.80
C LYS A 33 10.90 -8.86 15.17
N ILE A 34 10.54 -8.38 13.98
CA ILE A 34 11.28 -7.35 13.24
C ILE A 34 10.61 -5.97 13.29
N SER A 35 9.29 -5.92 13.43
CA SER A 35 8.54 -4.67 13.47
C SER A 35 7.14 -4.86 14.05
N GLN A 36 6.38 -3.78 14.19
CA GLN A 36 4.96 -3.79 14.52
C GLN A 36 4.24 -2.57 13.95
N PHE A 37 2.96 -2.73 13.68
CA PHE A 37 2.03 -1.63 13.41
C PHE A 37 0.92 -1.61 14.44
N ASN A 38 0.53 -0.42 14.88
CA ASN A 38 -0.58 -0.22 15.82
C ASN A 38 -1.72 0.48 15.09
N PHE A 39 -2.91 -0.10 15.12
CA PHE A 39 -4.06 0.44 14.41
C PHE A 39 -5.10 0.99 15.39
N PRO A 40 -5.72 2.14 15.09
CA PRO A 40 -6.84 2.63 15.89
C PRO A 40 -8.07 1.74 15.70
N ARG A 41 -8.88 1.67 16.74
CA ARG A 41 -10.18 0.97 16.73
C ARG A 41 -11.29 2.01 16.60
N GLN A 42 -12.30 1.71 15.78
CA GLN A 42 -13.47 2.58 15.60
C GLN A 42 -14.12 2.89 16.95
N LYS A 43 -14.30 4.18 17.26
CA LYS A 43 -15.00 4.60 18.49
C LYS A 43 -16.51 4.33 18.45
N SER A 44 -17.08 4.21 17.26
CA SER A 44 -18.52 4.01 17.04
C SER A 44 -18.78 3.07 15.85
N GLY A 45 -20.02 2.60 15.71
CA GLY A 45 -20.39 1.66 14.66
C GLY A 45 -19.92 0.23 14.97
N ASN A 46 -19.24 -0.41 14.00
CA ASN A 46 -18.89 -1.83 14.07
C ASN A 46 -17.64 -2.12 14.91
N ASN A 47 -17.06 -1.12 15.58
CA ASN A 47 -15.89 -1.26 16.45
C ASN A 47 -14.68 -1.91 15.75
N LEU A 48 -14.49 -1.66 14.45
CA LEU A 48 -13.48 -2.32 13.63
C LEU A 48 -12.06 -1.82 13.92
N CYS A 49 -11.08 -2.70 13.73
CA CYS A 49 -9.66 -2.39 13.69
C CYS A 49 -9.01 -3.21 12.55
N ILE A 50 -8.02 -2.66 11.83
CA ILE A 50 -7.33 -3.41 10.76
C ILE A 50 -6.74 -4.71 11.32
N ALA A 51 -6.27 -4.68 12.57
CA ALA A 51 -5.70 -5.82 13.24
C ALA A 51 -6.67 -7.01 13.34
N ASP A 52 -7.98 -6.76 13.42
CA ASP A 52 -9.01 -7.81 13.55
C ASP A 52 -9.13 -8.70 12.32
N PHE A 53 -8.54 -8.31 11.20
CA PHE A 53 -8.52 -9.09 9.96
C PHE A 53 -7.33 -10.06 9.86
N TYR A 54 -6.56 -10.22 10.94
CA TYR A 54 -5.41 -11.13 10.99
C TYR A 54 -5.53 -12.08 12.17
N CYS A 55 -4.93 -13.26 12.04
CA CYS A 55 -4.94 -14.27 13.09
C CYS A 55 -4.07 -13.85 14.29
N ASP A 56 -4.49 -14.25 15.49
CA ASP A 56 -3.63 -14.20 16.68
C ASP A 56 -2.40 -15.11 16.53
N LEU A 57 -1.36 -14.82 17.32
CA LEU A 57 -0.23 -15.73 17.45
C LEU A 57 -0.69 -17.09 17.98
N LYS A 58 -0.28 -18.18 17.33
CA LYS A 58 -0.53 -19.54 17.78
C LYS A 58 0.72 -20.10 18.43
N ASN A 59 0.68 -20.37 19.74
CA ASN A 59 1.84 -20.82 20.51
C ASN A 59 3.06 -19.89 20.33
N ASN A 60 2.83 -18.57 20.38
CA ASN A 60 3.82 -17.52 20.12
C ASN A 60 4.47 -17.54 18.72
N LYS A 61 3.85 -18.20 17.74
CA LYS A 61 4.34 -18.24 16.36
C LYS A 61 3.40 -17.48 15.42
N PRO A 62 3.93 -16.72 14.45
CA PRO A 62 3.13 -16.13 13.40
C PRO A 62 2.56 -17.23 12.49
N ILE A 63 1.25 -17.17 12.25
CA ILE A 63 0.53 -18.12 11.38
C ILE A 63 -0.18 -17.43 10.22
N ASP A 64 -0.05 -16.11 10.13
CA ASP A 64 -0.67 -15.30 9.11
C ASP A 64 0.40 -14.53 8.32
N ILE A 65 -0.02 -13.89 7.23
CA ILE A 65 0.84 -13.07 6.38
C ILE A 65 0.31 -11.64 6.31
N PHE A 66 1.23 -10.69 6.17
CA PHE A 66 0.95 -9.28 6.04
C PHE A 66 1.62 -8.78 4.75
N PRO A 67 0.93 -8.85 3.60
CA PRO A 67 1.43 -8.28 2.36
C PRO A 67 1.49 -6.76 2.43
N MET A 68 2.54 -6.20 1.83
CA MET A 68 2.70 -4.76 1.64
C MET A 68 3.16 -4.46 0.23
N GLN A 69 2.82 -3.28 -0.27
CA GLN A 69 3.28 -2.77 -1.55
C GLN A 69 3.70 -1.32 -1.48
N ALA A 70 4.58 -0.93 -2.40
CA ALA A 70 4.90 0.44 -2.73
C ALA A 70 5.13 0.55 -4.24
N VAL A 71 4.55 1.56 -4.88
CA VAL A 71 4.64 1.77 -6.32
C VAL A 71 4.96 3.22 -6.64
N THR A 72 5.59 3.47 -7.78
CA THR A 72 5.95 4.81 -8.25
C THR A 72 5.95 4.89 -9.76
N MET A 73 5.64 6.06 -10.32
CA MET A 73 5.87 6.37 -11.75
C MET A 73 7.32 6.80 -12.06
N GLY A 74 8.16 6.86 -11.03
CA GLY A 74 9.58 7.18 -11.13
C GLY A 74 9.87 8.68 -11.22
N ASP A 75 11.12 9.05 -10.92
CA ASP A 75 11.59 10.44 -10.81
C ASP A 75 11.30 11.27 -12.08
N ILE A 76 11.41 10.64 -13.25
CA ILE A 76 11.20 11.27 -14.57
C ILE A 76 9.82 11.93 -14.67
N ALA A 77 8.79 11.30 -14.10
CA ALA A 77 7.43 11.84 -14.12
C ALA A 77 7.32 13.12 -13.27
N SER A 78 7.89 13.11 -12.06
CA SER A 78 7.91 14.28 -11.19
C SER A 78 8.73 15.41 -11.80
N ASP A 79 9.92 15.12 -12.33
CA ASP A 79 10.80 16.10 -12.98
C ASP A 79 10.11 16.76 -14.17
N TYR A 80 9.44 15.96 -15.01
CA TYR A 80 8.73 16.49 -16.18
C TYR A 80 7.51 17.34 -15.78
N SER A 81 6.76 16.92 -14.75
CA SER A 81 5.66 17.72 -14.19
C SER A 81 6.17 19.07 -13.68
N GLN A 82 7.22 19.07 -12.87
CA GLN A 82 7.84 20.30 -12.35
C GLN A 82 8.37 21.20 -13.46
N LYS A 83 8.93 20.61 -14.53
CA LYS A 83 9.37 21.35 -15.70
C LYS A 83 8.20 22.08 -16.38
N LEU A 84 7.08 21.39 -16.64
CA LEU A 84 5.90 22.01 -17.24
C LEU A 84 5.36 23.16 -16.39
N PHE A 85 5.36 22.99 -15.06
CA PHE A 85 4.94 24.04 -14.13
C PHE A 85 5.87 25.27 -14.20
N LYS A 86 7.19 25.07 -14.21
CA LYS A 86 8.20 26.14 -14.30
C LYS A 86 8.19 26.88 -15.64
N GLU A 87 7.71 26.23 -16.70
CA GLU A 87 7.57 26.82 -18.05
C GLU A 87 6.20 27.51 -18.26
N ASP A 88 5.43 27.75 -17.19
CA ASP A 88 4.07 28.32 -17.25
C ASP A 88 3.07 27.52 -18.12
N ARG A 89 3.37 26.23 -18.39
CA ARG A 89 2.51 25.33 -19.18
C ARG A 89 1.49 24.63 -18.30
N TYR A 90 0.68 25.41 -17.57
CA TYR A 90 -0.20 24.91 -16.52
C TYR A 90 -1.23 23.85 -16.98
N SER A 91 -1.79 24.00 -18.18
CA SER A 91 -2.73 23.01 -18.74
C SER A 91 -2.06 21.66 -18.98
N ASP A 92 -0.86 21.68 -19.58
CA ASP A 92 -0.10 20.45 -19.84
C ASP A 92 0.37 19.82 -18.54
N TYR A 93 0.83 20.63 -17.58
CA TYR A 93 1.18 20.20 -16.23
C TYR A 93 0.01 19.46 -15.58
N LEU A 94 -1.18 20.08 -15.55
CA LEU A 94 -2.36 19.51 -14.90
C LEU A 94 -2.75 18.16 -15.53
N ILE A 95 -2.74 18.08 -16.86
CA ILE A 95 -3.07 16.85 -17.59
C ILE A 95 -2.03 15.77 -17.33
N PHE A 96 -0.74 16.11 -17.44
CA PHE A 96 0.34 15.14 -17.27
C PHE A 96 0.43 14.63 -15.83
N HIS A 97 0.42 15.54 -14.85
CA HIS A 97 0.43 15.20 -13.43
C HIS A 97 -0.79 14.32 -13.10
N GLY A 98 -2.00 14.74 -13.48
CA GLY A 98 -3.21 13.95 -13.26
C GLY A 98 -3.15 12.56 -13.89
N LEU A 99 -2.67 12.44 -15.13
CA LEU A 99 -2.46 11.15 -15.79
C LEU A 99 -1.49 10.26 -14.99
N THR A 100 -0.34 10.81 -14.58
CA THR A 100 0.67 10.03 -13.86
C THR A 100 0.23 9.61 -12.46
N VAL A 101 -0.57 10.42 -11.75
CA VAL A 101 -1.22 10.02 -10.50
C VAL A 101 -2.20 8.86 -10.73
N GLN A 102 -3.04 8.93 -11.77
CA GLN A 102 -3.95 7.83 -12.11
C GLN A 102 -3.20 6.56 -12.53
N LEU A 103 -2.06 6.67 -13.20
CA LEU A 103 -1.20 5.54 -13.54
C LEU A 103 -0.55 4.92 -12.30
N ALA A 104 -0.17 5.72 -11.30
CA ALA A 104 0.32 5.21 -10.02
C ALA A 104 -0.75 4.38 -9.31
N GLU A 105 -2.00 4.86 -9.24
CA GLU A 105 -3.11 4.09 -8.67
C GLU A 105 -3.45 2.84 -9.48
N ALA A 106 -3.40 2.91 -10.82
CA ALA A 106 -3.62 1.75 -11.67
C ALA A 106 -2.53 0.68 -11.45
N LEU A 107 -1.26 1.07 -11.33
CA LEU A 107 -0.17 0.16 -10.99
C LEU A 107 -0.35 -0.43 -9.59
N ALA A 108 -0.80 0.38 -8.63
CA ALA A 108 -1.06 -0.07 -7.28
C ALA A 108 -2.18 -1.13 -7.23
N GLU A 109 -3.24 -0.95 -8.03
CA GLU A 109 -4.33 -1.92 -8.11
C GLU A 109 -3.90 -3.19 -8.87
N TYR A 110 -3.05 -3.06 -9.89
CA TYR A 110 -2.45 -4.21 -10.56
C TYR A 110 -1.60 -5.05 -9.60
N VAL A 111 -0.73 -4.42 -8.80
CA VAL A 111 0.10 -5.11 -7.79
C VAL A 111 -0.79 -5.75 -6.72
N HIS A 112 -1.86 -5.07 -6.31
CA HIS A 112 -2.83 -5.62 -5.36
C HIS A 112 -3.51 -6.88 -5.90
N ALA A 113 -3.91 -6.90 -7.18
CA ALA A 113 -4.46 -8.09 -7.83
C ALA A 113 -3.43 -9.23 -7.90
N LEU A 114 -2.17 -8.93 -8.25
CA LEU A 114 -1.08 -9.92 -8.23
C LEU A 114 -0.93 -10.56 -6.84
N ILE A 115 -0.93 -9.75 -5.79
CA ILE A 115 -0.83 -10.23 -4.40
C ILE A 115 -1.98 -11.17 -4.04
N ARG A 116 -3.22 -10.83 -4.38
CA ARG A 116 -4.39 -11.70 -4.13
C ARG A 116 -4.26 -13.02 -4.89
N ILE A 117 -3.84 -12.97 -6.14
CA ILE A 117 -3.61 -14.14 -6.99
C ILE A 117 -2.51 -15.04 -6.42
N GLU A 118 -1.36 -14.47 -6.07
CA GLU A 118 -0.21 -15.20 -5.50
C GLU A 118 -0.56 -15.86 -4.16
N CYS A 119 -1.48 -15.26 -3.40
CA CYS A 119 -2.01 -15.81 -2.15
C CYS A 119 -3.13 -16.85 -2.34
N GLY A 120 -3.42 -17.26 -3.58
CA GLY A 120 -4.35 -18.35 -3.87
C GLY A 120 -5.79 -17.93 -4.14
N PHE A 121 -6.09 -16.63 -4.28
CA PHE A 121 -7.45 -16.12 -4.48
C PHE A 121 -7.80 -15.82 -5.94
N ARG A 122 -7.08 -16.42 -6.90
CA ARG A 122 -7.31 -16.20 -8.35
C ARG A 122 -8.76 -16.42 -8.77
N THR A 123 -9.45 -17.40 -8.19
CA THR A 123 -10.86 -17.71 -8.52
C THR A 123 -11.86 -16.70 -7.98
N GLU A 124 -11.42 -15.79 -7.11
CA GLU A 124 -12.22 -14.69 -6.55
C GLU A 124 -11.92 -13.34 -7.24
N GLU A 125 -11.05 -13.32 -8.27
CA GLU A 125 -10.71 -12.09 -9.00
C GLU A 125 -11.83 -11.65 -9.94
N PRO A 126 -12.16 -10.34 -10.00
CA PRO A 126 -13.16 -9.84 -10.94
C PRO A 126 -12.67 -9.87 -12.39
N ASP A 127 -13.55 -10.25 -13.32
CA ASP A 127 -13.25 -10.25 -14.76
C ASP A 127 -13.36 -8.86 -15.41
N LYS A 128 -14.03 -7.91 -14.74
CA LYS A 128 -14.37 -6.59 -15.30
C LYS A 128 -13.81 -5.46 -14.46
N ASN A 129 -13.20 -4.47 -15.12
CA ASN A 129 -12.69 -3.25 -14.47
C ASN A 129 -13.72 -2.55 -13.58
N ARG A 130 -15.00 -2.52 -13.98
CA ARG A 130 -16.08 -1.92 -13.18
C ARG A 130 -16.23 -2.59 -11.81
N GLU A 131 -15.98 -3.89 -11.73
CA GLU A 131 -16.07 -4.66 -10.49
C GLU A 131 -14.85 -4.44 -9.59
N ILE A 132 -13.66 -4.29 -10.19
CA ILE A 132 -12.45 -3.85 -9.49
C ILE A 132 -12.68 -2.45 -8.88
N LEU A 133 -13.20 -1.50 -9.66
CA LEU A 133 -13.52 -0.15 -9.18
C LEU A 133 -14.61 -0.14 -8.09
N ALA A 134 -15.53 -1.11 -8.14
CA ALA A 134 -16.54 -1.33 -7.11
C ALA A 134 -16.02 -2.20 -5.94
N GLN A 135 -14.71 -2.50 -5.90
CA GLN A 135 -14.03 -3.27 -4.87
C GLN A 135 -14.65 -4.65 -4.64
N LYS A 136 -15.13 -5.30 -5.71
CA LYS A 136 -15.73 -6.65 -5.67
C LYS A 136 -14.67 -7.76 -5.70
N TYR A 137 -13.52 -7.53 -5.08
CA TYR A 137 -12.48 -8.54 -4.86
C TYR A 137 -12.40 -8.86 -3.36
N ARG A 138 -11.76 -9.98 -3.04
CA ARG A 138 -11.48 -10.34 -1.65
C ARG A 138 -10.44 -9.40 -1.03
N GLY A 139 -10.66 -9.00 0.22
CA GLY A 139 -9.67 -8.25 1.00
C GLY A 139 -9.77 -6.73 0.82
N ALA A 140 -8.82 -6.01 1.39
CA ALA A 140 -8.74 -4.55 1.32
C ALA A 140 -7.30 -4.05 1.37
N ARG A 141 -7.05 -2.91 0.71
CA ARG A 141 -5.74 -2.25 0.58
C ARG A 141 -5.74 -0.93 1.35
N TYR A 142 -5.02 -0.83 2.46
CA TYR A 142 -5.00 0.37 3.31
C TYR A 142 -3.69 1.13 3.15
N SER A 143 -3.78 2.45 2.97
CA SER A 143 -2.62 3.34 2.91
C SER A 143 -2.53 4.17 4.19
N PHE A 144 -1.33 4.31 4.75
CA PHE A 144 -1.14 5.17 5.92
C PHE A 144 -1.49 6.63 5.59
N GLY A 145 -2.11 7.32 6.55
CA GLY A 145 -2.73 8.63 6.34
C GLY A 145 -4.22 8.59 6.04
N TYR A 146 -4.75 7.42 5.64
CA TYR A 146 -6.19 7.24 5.43
C TYR A 146 -6.94 6.92 6.74
N PRO A 147 -8.27 7.07 6.78
CA PRO A 147 -9.05 7.01 8.02
C PRO A 147 -8.89 5.72 8.86
N ALA A 148 -8.61 4.57 8.25
CA ALA A 148 -8.41 3.30 8.98
C ALA A 148 -7.01 3.19 9.63
N CYS A 149 -6.03 3.94 9.14
CA CYS A 149 -4.65 3.95 9.61
C CYS A 149 -4.05 5.37 9.41
N PRO A 150 -4.48 6.36 10.20
CA PRO A 150 -4.26 7.79 9.92
C PRO A 150 -2.83 8.27 10.15
N LYS A 151 -1.97 7.46 10.78
CA LYS A 151 -0.59 7.84 11.10
C LYS A 151 0.32 7.69 9.88
N VAL A 152 0.56 8.78 9.17
CA VAL A 152 1.37 8.81 7.92
C VAL A 152 2.80 8.30 8.16
N SER A 153 3.42 8.63 9.29
CA SER A 153 4.79 8.19 9.64
C SER A 153 5.01 6.68 9.61
N ASP A 154 3.97 5.87 9.77
CA ASP A 154 4.11 4.41 9.69
C ASP A 154 4.50 3.94 8.28
N SER A 155 4.31 4.78 7.24
CA SER A 155 4.89 4.56 5.91
C SER A 155 6.42 4.43 5.93
N ASN A 156 7.15 5.10 6.84
CA ASN A 156 8.60 4.93 6.95
C ASN A 156 8.98 3.48 7.29
N ILE A 157 8.23 2.87 8.20
CA ILE A 157 8.43 1.48 8.61
C ILE A 157 8.16 0.57 7.42
N GLN A 158 7.06 0.80 6.71
CA GLN A 158 6.70 0.03 5.51
C GLN A 158 7.77 0.12 4.41
N LEU A 159 8.23 1.33 4.07
CA LEU A 159 9.26 1.54 3.04
C LEU A 159 10.58 0.88 3.43
N SER A 160 10.95 0.94 4.72
CA SER A 160 12.14 0.27 5.25
C SER A 160 12.04 -1.25 5.14
N LEU A 161 10.91 -1.84 5.54
CA LEU A 161 10.68 -3.29 5.47
C LEU A 161 10.68 -3.81 4.02
N LEU A 162 10.14 -3.06 3.07
CA LEU A 162 10.15 -3.41 1.66
C LEU A 162 11.50 -3.18 0.97
N ASP A 163 12.41 -2.44 1.60
CA ASP A 163 13.61 -1.88 0.98
C ASP A 163 13.27 -1.07 -0.29
N ALA A 164 12.33 -0.12 -0.14
CA ALA A 164 11.77 0.68 -1.23
C ALA A 164 12.80 1.59 -1.93
N LYS A 165 13.97 1.80 -1.31
CA LYS A 165 15.10 2.48 -1.95
C LYS A 165 15.55 1.79 -3.24
N ARG A 166 15.33 0.48 -3.39
CA ARG A 166 15.60 -0.27 -4.64
C ARG A 166 14.81 0.24 -5.85
N ILE A 167 13.70 0.92 -5.62
CA ILE A 167 12.88 1.55 -6.66
C ILE A 167 12.98 3.09 -6.63
N ASN A 168 13.94 3.65 -5.90
CA ASN A 168 14.10 5.09 -5.64
C ASN A 168 12.92 5.74 -4.91
N LEU A 169 12.12 4.96 -4.16
CA LEU A 169 10.99 5.51 -3.41
C LEU A 169 11.40 5.74 -1.95
N THR A 170 11.29 6.99 -1.50
CA THR A 170 11.58 7.42 -0.14
C THR A 170 10.43 8.24 0.44
N MET A 171 10.52 8.55 1.73
CA MET A 171 9.65 9.53 2.39
C MET A 171 10.53 10.57 3.07
N ASP A 172 10.17 11.84 2.95
CA ASP A 172 10.92 12.95 3.56
C ASP A 172 10.48 13.25 5.00
N GLU A 173 11.09 14.26 5.60
CA GLU A 173 10.77 14.73 6.96
C GLU A 173 9.37 15.32 7.10
N SER A 174 8.75 15.71 5.97
CA SER A 174 7.36 16.19 5.91
C SER A 174 6.35 15.07 5.67
N GLU A 175 6.80 13.81 5.80
CA GLU A 175 5.99 12.60 5.57
C GLU A 175 5.43 12.50 4.13
N GLN A 176 6.10 13.12 3.15
CA GLN A 176 5.72 13.04 1.74
C GLN A 176 6.55 11.99 1.01
N LEU A 177 5.89 11.21 0.15
CA LEU A 177 6.56 10.24 -0.71
C LEU A 177 7.29 10.96 -1.85
N HIS A 178 8.49 10.49 -2.15
CA HIS A 178 9.31 10.95 -3.27
C HIS A 178 9.76 9.74 -4.10
N PRO A 179 9.45 9.68 -5.41
CA PRO A 179 8.66 10.63 -6.21
C PRO A 179 7.21 10.80 -5.73
N GLU A 180 6.61 11.94 -6.03
CA GLU A 180 5.24 12.27 -5.58
C GLU A 180 4.18 11.36 -6.20
N GLN A 181 4.37 10.92 -7.45
CA GLN A 181 3.46 10.00 -8.14
C GLN A 181 3.69 8.56 -7.68
N SER A 182 3.48 8.34 -6.39
CA SER A 182 3.71 7.09 -5.69
C SER A 182 2.60 6.81 -4.69
N THR A 183 2.37 5.53 -4.40
CA THR A 183 1.41 5.11 -3.38
C THR A 183 1.90 3.84 -2.70
N THR A 184 1.61 3.73 -1.41
CA THR A 184 2.01 2.61 -0.56
C THR A 184 0.76 2.03 0.09
N ALA A 185 0.76 0.72 0.33
CA ALA A 185 -0.34 0.11 1.07
C ALA A 185 0.02 -1.19 1.76
N ILE A 186 -0.66 -1.44 2.88
CA ILE A 186 -0.76 -2.74 3.52
C ILE A 186 -2.02 -3.44 3.01
N ILE A 187 -2.01 -4.77 2.92
CA ILE A 187 -3.12 -5.52 2.32
C ILE A 187 -3.62 -6.55 3.33
N SER A 188 -4.92 -6.49 3.64
CA SER A 188 -5.58 -7.57 4.34
C SER A 188 -6.27 -8.48 3.34
N LEU A 189 -5.96 -9.78 3.41
CA LEU A 189 -6.55 -10.82 2.54
C LEU A 189 -7.81 -11.44 3.17
N HIS A 190 -8.26 -10.97 4.32
CA HIS A 190 -9.44 -11.50 4.97
C HIS A 190 -10.71 -11.15 4.15
N SER A 191 -11.59 -12.12 3.92
CA SER A 191 -12.77 -11.92 3.05
C SER A 191 -13.78 -10.88 3.56
N LYS A 192 -13.73 -10.56 4.86
CA LYS A 192 -14.53 -9.49 5.48
C LYS A 192 -13.80 -8.15 5.62
N ALA A 193 -12.55 -8.05 5.16
CA ALA A 193 -11.82 -6.79 5.19
C ALA A 193 -12.52 -5.78 4.26
N LYS A 194 -12.61 -4.53 4.72
CA LYS A 194 -13.29 -3.44 4.03
C LYS A 194 -12.75 -2.10 4.50
N TYR A 195 -12.96 -1.04 3.74
CA TYR A 195 -12.64 0.31 4.18
C TYR A 195 -13.57 0.78 5.30
N PHE A 196 -13.01 1.52 6.25
CA PHE A 196 -13.72 2.14 7.36
C PHE A 196 -12.93 3.34 7.89
N SER A 197 -13.56 4.15 8.76
CA SER A 197 -12.89 5.23 9.51
C SER A 197 -12.80 4.84 10.97
N ALA A 198 -11.60 4.88 11.55
CA ALA A 198 -11.38 4.64 12.97
C ALA A 198 -11.88 5.79 13.87
#